data_AF-A0A6J2YGG1-F1
#
_entry.id   AF-A0A6J2YGG1-F1
#
_cell.length_a   1.000
_cell.length_b   1.000
_cell.length_c   1.000
_cell.angle_alpha   90.00
_cell.angle_beta   90.00
_cell.angle_gamma   90.00
#
_symmetry.space_group_name_H-M   'P 1'
#
loop_
_entity.id
_entity.type
_entity.pdbx_description
1 polymer ?
#
loop_
_entity_poly.entity_id
_entity_poly.type
_entity_poly.pdbx_seq_one_letter_code
_entity_poly.pdbx_strand_id
1 'polypeptide(L)'
;MIILDISNIGSRLFDHNGFLSGEINFLLKEFEEKRGDAEVDNLFNTIENITDIKDTHIDQLKETINESLIESNRQLSEALQLCDQFSTLQEKISKESDKNFEKWKEARTKFMDEILPKYYDINRDIAEKQEELKIFYGNLERKLN
;
A
#
# COMPACT_ATOMS: atom_id res chain seq x y z
N MET A 1 37.91 51.00 -56.31
CA MET A 1 37.73 49.99 -55.25
C MET A 1 39.07 49.63 -54.61
N ILE A 2 40.08 49.22 -55.38
CA ILE A 2 41.42 48.82 -54.89
C ILE A 2 42.16 49.91 -54.09
N ILE A 3 42.06 51.19 -54.48
CA ILE A 3 42.74 52.29 -53.78
C ILE A 3 42.17 52.52 -52.37
N LEU A 4 40.87 52.25 -52.18
CA LEU A 4 40.22 52.39 -50.87
C LEU A 4 40.70 51.29 -49.92
N ASP A 5 40.85 50.06 -50.42
CA ASP A 5 41.37 48.93 -49.65
C ASP A 5 42.83 49.14 -49.25
N ILE A 6 43.67 49.65 -50.16
CA ILE A 6 45.08 49.96 -49.86
C ILE A 6 45.18 51.10 -48.84
N SER A 7 44.36 52.13 -48.97
CA SER A 7 44.29 53.24 -48.00
C SER A 7 43.83 52.77 -46.63
N ASN A 8 42.86 51.85 -46.58
CA ASN A 8 42.32 51.26 -45.35
C ASN A 8 43.33 50.30 -44.68
N ILE A 9 44.09 49.53 -45.47
CA ILE A 9 45.22 48.74 -44.94
C ILE A 9 46.30 49.66 -44.38
N GLY A 10 46.61 50.77 -45.08
CA GLY A 10 47.58 51.77 -44.63
C GLY A 10 47.18 52.46 -43.32
N SER A 11 45.92 52.88 -43.18
CA SER A 11 45.41 53.45 -41.92
C SER A 11 45.36 52.42 -40.79
N ARG A 12 45.06 51.15 -41.08
CA ARG A 12 45.17 50.06 -40.08
C ARG A 12 46.61 49.77 -39.66
N LEU A 13 47.61 50.02 -40.51
CA LEU A 13 49.01 49.78 -40.17
C LEU A 13 49.64 50.94 -39.37
N PHE A 14 49.21 52.18 -39.64
CA PHE A 14 49.85 53.39 -39.10
C PHE A 14 48.98 54.20 -38.13
N ASP A 15 47.70 53.85 -37.96
CA ASP A 15 46.79 54.49 -37.03
C ASP A 15 46.26 53.46 -36.02
N HIS A 16 46.66 53.60 -34.76
CA HIS A 16 46.37 52.62 -33.70
C HIS A 16 44.85 52.43 -33.49
N ASN A 17 44.06 53.47 -33.78
CA ASN A 17 42.60 53.41 -33.76
C ASN A 17 42.00 52.61 -34.92
N GLY A 18 42.61 52.66 -36.11
CA GLY A 18 42.18 51.88 -37.27
C GLY A 18 42.46 50.39 -37.10
N PHE A 19 43.64 50.06 -36.55
CA PHE A 19 43.99 48.68 -36.17
C PHE A 19 43.00 48.12 -35.15
N LEU A 20 42.82 48.83 -34.02
CA LEU A 20 41.97 48.41 -32.91
C LEU A 20 40.51 48.25 -33.34
N SER A 21 39.98 49.20 -34.12
CA SER A 21 38.60 49.12 -34.64
C SER A 21 38.42 47.94 -35.61
N GLY A 22 39.44 47.62 -36.41
CA GLY A 22 39.44 46.45 -37.28
C GLY A 22 39.45 45.12 -36.51
N GLU A 23 40.26 45.03 -35.45
CA GLU A 23 40.31 43.88 -34.51
C GLU A 23 38.97 43.70 -33.79
N ILE A 24 38.40 44.78 -33.25
CA ILE A 24 37.10 44.75 -32.55
C ILE A 24 36.00 44.21 -33.47
N ASN A 25 35.93 44.70 -34.72
CA ASN A 25 34.93 44.25 -35.68
C ASN A 25 35.14 42.79 -36.13
N PHE A 26 36.40 42.37 -36.29
CA PHE A 26 36.71 40.97 -36.60
C PHE A 26 36.29 40.02 -35.48
N LEU A 27 36.61 40.39 -34.23
CA LEU A 27 36.29 39.61 -33.05
C LEU A 27 34.76 39.55 -32.82
N LEU A 28 34.04 40.65 -33.06
CA LEU A 28 32.57 40.68 -33.04
C LEU A 28 31.97 39.73 -34.07
N LYS A 29 32.46 39.76 -35.31
CA LYS A 29 31.98 38.90 -36.39
C LYS A 29 32.22 37.42 -36.07
N GLU A 30 33.43 37.07 -35.64
CA GLU A 30 33.76 35.69 -35.29
C GLU A 30 32.95 35.18 -34.09
N PHE A 31 32.67 36.06 -33.12
CA PHE A 31 31.84 35.75 -31.96
C PHE A 31 30.38 35.52 -32.36
N GLU A 32 29.81 36.35 -33.22
CA GLU A 32 28.45 36.20 -33.73
C GLU A 32 28.28 34.92 -34.57
N GLU A 33 29.25 34.61 -35.44
CA GLU A 33 29.25 33.38 -36.25
C GLU A 33 29.33 32.13 -35.35
N LYS A 34 30.28 32.07 -34.41
CA LYS A 34 30.39 30.96 -33.45
C LYS A 34 29.15 30.80 -32.56
N ARG A 35 28.52 31.91 -32.17
CA ARG A 35 27.29 31.86 -31.37
C ARG A 35 26.11 31.36 -32.19
N GLY A 36 26.01 31.79 -33.45
CA GLY A 36 25.00 31.30 -34.39
C GLY A 36 25.09 29.79 -34.60
N ASP A 37 26.30 29.27 -34.82
CA ASP A 37 26.54 27.84 -34.97
C ASP A 37 26.15 27.07 -33.70
N ALA A 38 26.50 27.59 -32.50
CA ALA A 38 26.14 26.97 -31.24
C ALA A 38 24.62 26.97 -30.96
N GLU A 39 23.89 28.03 -31.33
CA GLU A 39 22.43 28.08 -31.20
C GLU A 39 21.74 27.09 -32.16
N VAL A 40 22.26 26.95 -33.38
CA VAL A 40 21.76 25.98 -34.36
C VAL A 40 21.98 24.55 -33.89
N ASP A 41 23.18 24.23 -33.39
CA ASP A 41 23.49 22.90 -32.83
C ASP A 41 22.58 22.57 -31.63
N ASN A 42 22.37 23.54 -30.73
CA ASN A 42 21.46 23.36 -29.60
C ASN A 42 20.01 23.13 -30.05
N LEU A 43 19.56 23.82 -31.09
CA LEU A 43 18.22 23.61 -31.65
C LEU A 43 18.09 22.22 -32.27
N PHE A 44 19.09 21.76 -33.02
CA PHE A 44 19.13 20.39 -33.56
C PHE A 44 19.08 19.34 -32.45
N ASN A 45 19.93 19.48 -31.42
CA ASN A 45 19.92 18.58 -30.26
C ASN A 45 18.55 18.57 -29.57
N THR A 46 17.91 19.73 -29.44
CA THR A 46 16.58 19.83 -28.83
C THR A 46 15.52 19.13 -29.69
N ILE A 47 15.56 19.29 -31.01
CA ILE A 47 14.64 18.62 -31.94
C ILE A 47 14.86 17.11 -31.94
N GLU A 48 16.11 16.66 -31.93
CA GLU A 48 16.46 15.24 -31.85
C GLU A 48 15.90 14.62 -30.56
N ASN A 49 16.13 15.25 -29.40
CA ASN A 49 15.59 14.78 -28.13
C ASN A 49 14.06 14.76 -28.11
N ILE A 50 13.40 15.80 -28.65
CA ILE A 50 11.93 15.82 -28.75
C ILE A 50 11.42 14.68 -29.63
N THR A 51 12.12 14.41 -30.75
CA THR A 51 11.73 13.37 -31.69
C THR A 51 11.92 11.98 -31.08
N ASP A 52 13.04 11.74 -30.40
CA ASP A 52 13.30 10.47 -29.71
C ASP A 52 12.30 10.23 -28.56
N ILE A 53 12.00 11.25 -27.76
CA ILE A 53 10.98 11.14 -26.72
C ILE A 53 9.62 10.79 -27.34
N LYS A 54 9.26 11.48 -28.42
CA LYS A 54 7.95 11.31 -29.07
C LYS A 54 7.81 9.92 -29.69
N ASP A 55 8.83 9.46 -30.42
CA ASP A 55 8.74 8.26 -31.25
C ASP A 55 9.11 6.98 -30.46
N THR A 56 9.94 7.10 -29.42
CA THR A 56 10.41 5.95 -28.63
C THR A 56 9.75 5.88 -27.25
N HIS A 57 9.86 6.95 -26.46
CA HIS A 57 9.54 6.88 -25.03
C HIS A 57 8.06 7.00 -24.69
N ILE A 58 7.29 7.78 -25.47
CA ILE A 58 5.85 7.95 -25.21
C ILE A 58 5.11 6.61 -25.33
N ASP A 59 5.39 5.84 -26.37
CA ASP A 59 4.66 4.59 -26.61
C ASP A 59 5.10 3.49 -25.64
N GLN A 60 6.39 3.38 -25.32
CA GLN A 60 6.89 2.52 -24.25
C GLN A 60 6.25 2.83 -22.90
N LEU A 61 6.10 4.13 -22.57
CA LEU A 61 5.47 4.55 -21.33
C LEU A 61 3.99 4.17 -21.29
N LYS A 62 3.26 4.35 -22.40
CA LYS A 62 1.84 3.94 -22.49
C LYS A 62 1.68 2.44 -22.28
N GLU A 63 2.52 1.63 -22.93
CA GLU A 63 2.48 0.17 -22.78
C GLU A 63 2.75 -0.24 -21.33
N THR A 64 3.84 0.27 -20.75
CA THR A 64 4.22 -0.02 -19.36
C THR A 64 3.12 0.39 -18.37
N ILE A 65 2.53 1.57 -18.55
CA ILE A 65 1.43 2.05 -17.69
C ILE A 65 0.21 1.14 -17.85
N ASN A 66 -0.14 0.76 -19.08
CA ASN A 66 -1.31 -0.06 -19.33
C ASN A 66 -1.15 -1.46 -18.73
N GLU A 67 0.01 -2.09 -18.90
CA GLU A 67 0.33 -3.38 -18.28
C GLU A 67 0.29 -3.30 -16.75
N SER A 68 0.96 -2.30 -16.18
CA SER A 68 0.97 -2.09 -14.72
C SER A 68 -0.42 -1.82 -14.16
N LEU A 69 -1.26 -1.08 -14.89
CA LEU A 69 -2.62 -0.77 -14.46
C LEU A 69 -3.52 -2.01 -14.54
N ILE A 70 -3.41 -2.81 -15.61
CA ILE A 70 -4.15 -4.07 -15.75
C ILE A 70 -3.79 -5.01 -14.60
N GLU A 71 -2.50 -5.18 -14.31
CA GLU A 71 -2.05 -6.08 -13.26
C GLU A 71 -2.49 -5.58 -11.87
N SER A 72 -2.37 -4.28 -11.60
CA SER A 72 -2.83 -3.70 -10.33
C SER A 72 -4.34 -3.86 -10.16
N ASN A 73 -5.12 -3.68 -11.22
CA ASN A 73 -6.56 -3.85 -11.19
C ASN A 73 -6.96 -5.32 -10.98
N ARG A 74 -6.21 -6.26 -11.59
CA ARG A 74 -6.39 -7.70 -11.36
C ARG A 74 -6.17 -8.05 -9.90
N GLN A 75 -5.05 -7.62 -9.32
CA GLN A 75 -4.72 -7.87 -7.91
C GLN A 75 -5.77 -7.27 -6.97
N LEU A 76 -6.24 -6.06 -7.26
CA LEU A 76 -7.28 -5.39 -6.47
C LEU A 76 -8.62 -6.14 -6.54
N SER A 77 -9.00 -6.61 -7.74
CA SER A 77 -10.20 -7.42 -7.93
C SER A 77 -10.13 -8.75 -7.17
N GLU A 78 -8.98 -9.43 -7.19
CA GLU A 78 -8.74 -10.65 -6.42
C GLU A 78 -8.81 -10.41 -4.92
N ALA A 79 -8.19 -9.33 -4.43
CA ALA A 79 -8.27 -8.94 -3.03
C ALA A 79 -9.72 -8.66 -2.58
N LEU A 80 -10.50 -7.96 -3.41
CA LEU A 80 -11.92 -7.73 -3.15
C LEU A 80 -12.72 -9.04 -3.07
N GLN A 81 -12.50 -9.97 -4.01
CA GLN A 81 -13.15 -11.27 -3.96
C GLN A 81 -12.79 -12.07 -2.69
N LEU A 82 -11.53 -12.02 -2.26
CA LEU A 82 -11.10 -12.66 -1.02
C LEU A 82 -11.78 -12.03 0.21
N CYS A 83 -11.91 -10.70 0.25
CA CYS A 83 -12.62 -9.99 1.31
C CYS A 83 -14.10 -10.41 1.37
N ASP A 84 -14.77 -10.51 0.22
CA ASP A 84 -16.16 -10.97 0.15
C ASP A 84 -16.31 -12.43 0.62
N GLN A 85 -15.42 -13.31 0.17
CA GLN A 85 -15.39 -14.70 0.63
C GLN A 85 -15.18 -14.78 2.15
N PHE A 86 -14.25 -14.00 2.69
CA PHE A 86 -14.00 -13.96 4.13
C PHE A 86 -15.22 -13.47 4.91
N SER A 87 -15.87 -12.41 4.44
CA SER A 87 -17.10 -11.88 5.03
C SER A 87 -18.22 -12.93 5.07
N THR A 88 -18.46 -13.64 3.96
CA THR A 88 -19.48 -14.70 3.91
C THR A 88 -19.13 -15.90 4.79
N LEU A 89 -17.86 -16.26 4.92
CA LEU A 89 -17.40 -17.32 5.83
C LEU A 89 -17.59 -16.91 7.28
N GLN A 90 -17.27 -15.67 7.64
CA GLN A 90 -17.46 -15.13 8.98
C GLN A 90 -18.93 -15.15 9.38
N GLU A 91 -19.84 -14.75 8.48
CA GLU A 91 -21.28 -14.85 8.74
C GLU A 91 -21.74 -16.30 8.97
N LYS A 92 -21.24 -17.25 8.16
CA LYS A 92 -21.59 -18.67 8.31
C LYS A 92 -21.10 -19.20 9.66
N ILE A 93 -19.86 -18.92 10.03
CA ILE A 93 -19.27 -19.33 11.31
C ILE A 93 -20.07 -18.73 12.48
N SER A 94 -20.43 -17.45 12.41
CA SER A 94 -21.24 -16.80 13.44
C SER A 94 -22.58 -17.52 13.60
N LYS A 95 -23.31 -17.75 12.50
CA LYS A 95 -24.62 -18.42 12.52
C LYS A 95 -24.52 -19.87 13.02
N GLU A 96 -23.46 -20.59 12.67
CA GLU A 96 -23.21 -21.96 13.15
C GLU A 96 -22.89 -21.98 14.65
N SER A 97 -22.06 -21.03 15.11
CA SER A 97 -21.71 -20.86 16.52
C SER A 97 -22.95 -20.55 17.36
N ASP A 98 -23.80 -19.63 16.92
CA ASP A 98 -25.05 -19.29 17.61
C ASP A 98 -25.98 -20.50 17.72
N LYS A 99 -26.13 -21.27 16.63
CA LYS A 99 -26.93 -22.51 16.64
C LYS A 99 -26.35 -23.56 17.59
N ASN A 100 -25.03 -23.75 17.60
CA ASN A 100 -24.38 -24.69 18.50
C ASN A 100 -24.51 -24.25 19.96
N PHE A 101 -24.42 -22.96 20.23
CA PHE A 101 -24.62 -22.40 21.56
C PHE A 101 -26.03 -22.68 22.08
N GLU A 102 -27.06 -22.46 21.26
CA GLU A 102 -28.44 -22.76 21.65
C GLU A 102 -28.67 -24.26 21.86
N LYS A 103 -28.15 -25.13 20.98
CA LYS A 103 -28.23 -26.59 21.19
C LYS A 103 -27.54 -27.03 22.47
N TRP A 104 -26.36 -26.48 22.77
CA TRP A 104 -25.63 -26.78 23.99
C TRP A 104 -26.40 -26.31 25.23
N LYS A 105 -27.02 -25.13 25.16
CA LYS A 105 -27.86 -24.58 26.23
C LYS A 105 -29.07 -25.47 26.50
N GLU A 106 -29.77 -25.92 25.46
CA GLU A 106 -30.89 -26.87 25.60
C GLU A 106 -30.44 -28.20 26.21
N ALA A 107 -29.35 -28.78 25.71
CA ALA A 107 -28.81 -30.03 26.22
C ALA A 107 -28.38 -29.91 27.69
N ARG A 108 -27.76 -28.78 28.05
CA ARG A 108 -27.38 -28.47 29.42
C ARG A 108 -28.60 -28.35 30.33
N THR A 109 -29.65 -27.64 29.90
CA THR A 109 -30.88 -27.50 30.69
C THR A 109 -31.52 -28.86 30.96
N LYS A 110 -31.67 -29.70 29.91
CA LYS A 110 -32.20 -31.06 30.08
C LYS A 110 -31.36 -31.91 31.04
N PHE A 111 -30.04 -31.85 30.91
CA PHE A 111 -29.14 -32.56 31.83
C PHE A 111 -29.30 -32.07 33.28
N MET A 112 -29.40 -30.76 33.50
CA MET A 112 -29.62 -30.21 34.83
C MET A 112 -30.97 -30.63 35.41
N ASP A 113 -32.04 -30.60 34.60
CA ASP A 113 -33.38 -31.05 35.00
C ASP A 113 -33.41 -32.53 35.39
N GLU A 114 -32.59 -33.37 34.76
CA GLU A 114 -32.47 -34.80 35.11
C GLU A 114 -31.64 -35.07 36.37
N ILE A 115 -30.59 -34.27 36.61
CA ILE A 115 -29.63 -34.50 37.69
C ILE A 115 -30.07 -33.83 39.00
N LEU A 116 -30.68 -32.64 38.94
CA LEU A 116 -31.10 -31.88 40.12
C LEU A 116 -32.04 -32.67 41.04
N PRO A 117 -33.09 -33.37 40.55
CA PRO A 117 -33.96 -34.17 41.39
C PRO A 117 -33.21 -35.32 42.06
N LYS A 118 -32.35 -36.03 41.32
CA LYS A 118 -31.55 -37.14 41.87
C LYS A 118 -30.63 -36.67 42.98
N TYR A 119 -29.99 -35.51 42.79
CA TYR A 119 -29.15 -34.89 43.80
C TYR A 119 -29.97 -34.54 45.05
N TYR A 120 -31.18 -34.00 44.88
CA TYR A 120 -32.08 -33.68 45.99
C TYR A 120 -32.53 -34.94 46.75
N ASP A 121 -32.93 -35.99 46.05
CA ASP A 121 -33.34 -37.27 46.65
C ASP A 121 -32.20 -37.91 47.44
N ILE A 122 -30.98 -37.96 46.88
CA ILE A 122 -29.80 -38.49 47.60
C ILE A 122 -29.53 -37.69 48.87
N ASN A 123 -29.61 -36.35 48.81
CA ASN A 123 -29.41 -35.52 50.01
C ASN A 123 -30.49 -35.74 51.05
N ARG A 124 -31.75 -35.92 50.64
CA ARG A 124 -32.84 -36.27 51.56
C ARG A 124 -32.57 -37.60 52.25
N ASP A 125 -32.23 -38.63 51.49
CA ASP A 125 -31.96 -39.97 52.03
C ASP A 125 -30.77 -39.95 53.01
N ILE A 126 -29.72 -39.19 52.69
CA ILE A 126 -28.58 -38.98 53.60
C ILE A 126 -29.03 -38.29 54.88
N ALA A 127 -29.83 -37.23 54.79
CA ALA A 127 -30.32 -36.50 55.97
C ALA A 127 -31.19 -37.38 56.87
N GLU A 128 -32.07 -38.20 56.29
CA GLU A 128 -32.89 -39.16 57.01
C GLU A 128 -32.01 -40.21 57.74
N LYS A 129 -31.03 -40.79 57.04
CA LYS A 129 -30.10 -41.75 57.65
C LYS A 129 -29.25 -41.12 58.76
N GLN A 130 -28.82 -39.88 58.59
CA GLN A 130 -28.09 -39.15 59.62
C GLN A 130 -28.94 -38.93 60.88
N GLU A 131 -30.22 -38.59 60.74
CA GLU A 131 -31.11 -38.41 61.87
C GLU A 131 -31.45 -39.76 62.55
N GLU A 132 -31.68 -40.82 61.78
CA GLU A 132 -31.84 -42.19 62.31
C GLU A 132 -30.62 -42.61 63.15
N LEU A 133 -29.40 -42.41 62.63
CA LEU A 133 -28.15 -42.69 63.32
C LEU A 133 -28.05 -41.88 64.61
N LYS A 134 -28.36 -40.59 64.56
CA LYS A 134 -28.33 -39.69 65.73
C LYS A 134 -29.31 -40.15 66.82
N ILE A 135 -30.53 -40.51 66.45
CA ILE A 135 -31.54 -41.06 67.37
C ILE A 135 -31.07 -42.39 67.97
N PHE A 136 -30.53 -43.29 67.13
CA PHE A 136 -30.05 -44.60 67.56
C PHE A 136 -28.93 -44.47 68.60
N TYR A 137 -27.88 -43.69 68.31
CA TYR A 137 -26.78 -43.49 69.25
C TYR A 137 -27.20 -42.73 70.51
N GLY A 138 -28.08 -41.72 70.39
CA GLY A 138 -28.61 -41.02 71.57
C GLY A 138 -29.48 -41.90 72.47
N ASN A 139 -30.21 -42.87 71.91
CA ASN A 139 -30.93 -43.89 72.68
C ASN A 139 -29.97 -44.88 73.35
N LEU A 140 -28.88 -45.25 72.67
CA LEU A 140 -27.86 -46.13 73.23
C LEU A 140 -27.14 -45.47 74.41
N GLU A 141 -26.77 -44.20 74.28
CA GLU A 141 -26.15 -43.40 75.34
C GLU A 141 -27.07 -43.27 76.57
N ARG A 142 -28.38 -43.07 76.34
CA ARG A 142 -29.39 -43.08 77.41
C ARG A 142 -29.62 -44.43 78.08
N LYS A 143 -29.22 -45.55 77.46
CA LYS A 143 -29.32 -46.90 78.03
C LYS A 143 -28.04 -47.35 78.75
N LEU A 144 -26.90 -46.72 78.45
CA LEU A 144 -25.61 -47.01 79.08
C LEU A 144 -25.36 -46.16 80.34
N ASN A 145 -26.02 -45.01 80.46
CA ASN A 145 -26.13 -44.24 81.70
C ASN A 145 -27.37 -44.65 82.49
#